data_AF-A0A8S9RS50-F1
#
_entry.id   AF-A0A8S9RS50-F1
#
_cell.length_a   1.000
_cell.length_b   1.000
_cell.length_c   1.000
_cell.angle_alpha   90.00
_cell.angle_beta   90.00
_cell.angle_gamma   90.00
#
_symmetry.space_group_name_H-M   'P 1'
#
loop_
_entity.id
_entity.type
_entity.pdbx_description
1 polymer ?
#
loop_
_entity_poly.entity_id
_entity_poly.type
_entity_poly.pdbx_seq_one_letter_code
_entity_poly.pdbx_strand_id
1 'polypeptide(L)'
;DNQTGQSSTSVPCSLGEEDANGVEVRPAGVKAAKRLKAEGKVCVDLENMWDMRQKDFALREKVNNQKLLQMLLGKTEPLTEPEQALKNKLINDLLV
;
A
#
# COMPACT_ATOMS: atom_id res chain seq x y z
N ASP A 1 3.99 3.56 -44.70
CA ASP A 1 4.81 4.30 -43.73
C ASP A 1 4.08 5.54 -43.24
N ASN A 2 3.82 5.67 -41.94
CA ASN A 2 4.49 6.66 -41.08
C ASN A 2 3.85 6.65 -39.68
N GLN A 3 4.65 6.32 -38.69
CA GLN A 3 4.33 6.32 -37.27
C GLN A 3 4.21 7.76 -36.76
N THR A 4 3.33 8.04 -35.81
CA THR A 4 3.57 9.09 -34.82
C THR A 4 2.79 8.76 -33.55
N GLY A 5 3.47 8.12 -32.59
CA GLY A 5 3.08 8.20 -31.20
C GLY A 5 3.55 9.53 -30.64
N GLN A 6 2.67 10.28 -29.97
CA GLN A 6 3.10 11.39 -29.12
C GLN A 6 2.75 11.04 -27.67
N SER A 7 3.81 10.79 -26.91
CA SER A 7 3.81 10.63 -25.47
C SER A 7 3.20 11.86 -24.78
N SER A 8 2.27 11.63 -23.86
CA SER A 8 1.90 12.61 -22.85
C SER A 8 2.94 12.56 -21.73
N THR A 9 3.91 13.46 -21.79
CA THR A 9 4.82 13.75 -20.67
C THR A 9 4.01 14.41 -19.55
N SER A 10 3.84 13.72 -18.43
CA SER A 10 3.37 14.34 -17.19
C SER A 10 4.50 15.19 -16.60
N VAL A 11 4.27 16.50 -16.53
CA VAL A 11 5.11 17.45 -15.81
C VAL A 11 5.13 17.11 -14.31
N PRO A 12 6.30 17.02 -13.65
CA PRO A 12 6.35 17.02 -12.20
C PRO A 12 6.10 18.45 -11.69
N CYS A 13 5.17 18.59 -10.74
CA CYS A 13 4.90 19.83 -10.04
C CYS A 13 6.19 20.37 -9.41
N SER A 14 6.57 21.58 -9.81
CA SER A 14 7.58 22.37 -9.10
C SER A 14 6.91 22.90 -7.83
N LEU A 15 7.02 22.17 -6.73
CA LEU A 15 6.68 22.71 -5.41
C LEU A 15 7.95 23.38 -4.88
N GLY A 16 8.08 24.67 -5.18
CA GLY A 16 9.03 25.54 -4.53
C GLY A 16 8.55 25.78 -3.11
N GLU A 17 9.29 25.25 -2.15
CA GLU A 17 9.23 25.66 -0.76
C GLU A 17 10.61 26.21 -0.45
N GLU A 18 10.74 27.53 -0.58
CA GLU A 18 11.80 28.29 0.02
C GLU A 18 11.54 28.34 1.54
N ASP A 19 12.27 27.53 2.32
CA ASP A 19 12.42 27.78 3.75
C ASP A 19 13.85 28.18 4.05
N ALA A 20 13.99 29.44 4.40
CA ALA A 20 15.20 30.12 4.78
C ALA A 20 15.68 29.66 6.16
N ASN A 21 16.72 28.83 6.22
CA ASN A 21 17.84 29.04 7.15
C ASN A 21 19.02 28.10 6.88
N GLY A 22 20.23 28.66 6.78
CA GLY A 22 21.48 27.90 6.91
C GLY A 22 22.06 27.40 5.59
N VAL A 23 22.79 28.30 4.94
CA VAL A 23 23.74 28.01 3.86
C VAL A 23 24.72 26.91 4.29
N GLU A 24 24.64 25.72 3.69
CA GLU A 24 25.82 24.90 3.42
C GLU A 24 25.94 24.66 1.93
N VAL A 25 26.66 25.59 1.28
CA VAL A 25 27.19 25.44 -0.08
C VAL A 25 28.11 24.22 -0.07
N ARG A 26 27.64 23.09 -0.62
CA ARG A 26 28.51 21.96 -0.94
C ARG A 26 28.93 22.07 -2.41
N PRO A 27 30.23 21.96 -2.72
CA PRO A 27 30.76 22.32 -4.03
C PRO A 27 30.19 21.42 -5.12
N ALA A 28 29.81 22.04 -6.24
CA ALA A 28 29.30 21.36 -7.41
C ALA A 28 30.42 20.50 -8.03
N GLY A 29 30.33 19.18 -7.88
CA GLY A 29 31.30 18.25 -8.47
C GLY A 29 31.26 16.79 -7.99
N VAL A 30 30.60 16.47 -6.87
CA VAL A 30 30.66 15.11 -6.29
C VAL A 30 29.38 14.31 -6.55
N LYS A 31 29.40 13.47 -7.60
CA LYS A 31 28.31 12.55 -8.01
C LYS A 31 27.80 11.63 -6.88
N ALA A 32 28.61 11.37 -5.85
CA ALA A 32 28.28 10.45 -4.76
C ALA A 32 27.25 10.99 -3.74
N ALA A 33 27.24 12.31 -3.48
CA ALA A 33 26.37 12.89 -2.44
C ALA A 33 24.88 12.87 -2.82
N LYS A 34 24.56 12.89 -4.13
CA LYS A 34 23.17 12.76 -4.62
C LYS A 34 22.64 11.33 -4.51
N ARG A 35 23.52 10.33 -4.61
CA ARG A 35 23.13 8.91 -4.62
C ARG A 35 22.66 8.43 -3.25
N LEU A 36 23.33 8.85 -2.17
CA LEU A 36 22.95 8.50 -0.79
C LEU A 36 21.57 9.06 -0.37
N LYS A 37 21.26 10.32 -0.73
CA LYS A 37 19.93 10.91 -0.46
C LYS A 37 18.82 10.24 -1.28
N ALA A 38 19.10 9.89 -2.53
CA ALA A 38 18.15 9.19 -3.39
C ALA A 38 17.90 7.75 -2.95
N GLU A 39 18.95 6.99 -2.60
CA GLU A 39 18.82 5.62 -2.08
C GLU A 39 18.10 5.60 -0.72
N GLY A 40 18.40 6.52 0.19
CA GLY A 40 17.66 6.64 1.46
C GLY A 40 16.19 6.99 1.27
N LYS A 41 15.86 7.87 0.31
CA LYS A 41 14.48 8.20 -0.06
C LYS A 41 13.74 6.98 -0.61
N VAL A 42 14.36 6.23 -1.52
CA VAL A 42 13.77 5.01 -2.10
C VAL A 42 13.56 3.92 -1.05
N CYS A 43 14.48 3.74 -0.09
CA CYS A 43 14.28 2.79 1.01
C CYS A 43 13.07 3.16 1.88
N VAL A 44 12.93 4.44 2.25
CA VAL A 44 11.78 4.93 3.02
C VAL A 44 10.48 4.76 2.22
N ASP A 45 10.51 5.01 0.91
CA ASP A 45 9.33 4.83 0.05
C ASP A 45 8.91 3.35 -0.09
N LEU A 46 9.88 2.42 -0.12
CA LEU A 46 9.61 0.98 -0.13
C LEU A 46 9.03 0.48 1.20
N GLU A 47 9.56 0.94 2.32
CA GLU A 47 9.06 0.60 3.66
C GLU A 47 7.62 1.11 3.83
N ASN A 48 7.36 2.36 3.43
CA ASN A 48 6.02 2.93 3.43
C ASN A 48 5.03 2.14 2.55
N MET A 49 5.47 1.68 1.37
CA MET A 49 4.65 0.85 0.48
C MET A 49 4.33 -0.51 1.12
N TRP A 50 5.32 -1.12 1.78
CA TRP A 50 5.15 -2.39 2.47
C TRP A 50 4.13 -2.26 3.60
N ASP A 51 4.26 -1.24 4.44
CA ASP A 51 3.32 -0.97 5.54
C ASP A 51 1.91 -0.73 5.04
N MET A 52 1.75 0.02 3.95
CA MET A 52 0.44 0.25 3.33
C MET A 52 -0.17 -1.05 2.82
N ARG A 53 0.63 -1.92 2.19
CA ARG A 53 0.19 -3.24 1.72
C ARG A 53 -0.22 -4.15 2.87
N GLN A 54 0.51 -4.15 3.99
CA GLN A 54 0.16 -4.93 5.17
C GLN A 54 -1.19 -4.48 5.75
N LYS A 55 -1.41 -3.16 5.85
CA LYS A 55 -2.70 -2.60 6.28
C LYS A 55 -3.84 -2.99 5.35
N ASP A 56 -3.63 -2.91 4.03
CA ASP A 56 -4.63 -3.33 3.03
C ASP A 56 -4.93 -4.83 3.13
N PHE A 57 -3.91 -5.67 3.35
CA PHE A 57 -4.10 -7.11 3.52
C PHE A 57 -4.96 -7.43 4.75
N ALA A 58 -4.68 -6.79 5.89
CA ALA A 58 -5.49 -6.96 7.10
C ALA A 58 -6.96 -6.53 6.91
N LEU A 59 -7.19 -5.44 6.17
CA LEU A 59 -8.55 -5.01 5.84
C LEU A 59 -9.25 -5.99 4.88
N ARG A 60 -8.54 -6.50 3.88
CA ARG A 60 -9.05 -7.50 2.94
C ARG A 60 -9.40 -8.81 3.64
N GLU A 61 -8.59 -9.25 4.59
CA GLU A 61 -8.87 -10.44 5.39
C GLU A 61 -10.18 -10.28 6.17
N LYS A 62 -10.37 -9.14 6.84
CA LYS A 62 -11.63 -8.83 7.56
C LYS A 62 -12.84 -8.88 6.63
N VAL A 63 -12.76 -8.23 5.46
CA VAL A 63 -13.84 -8.24 4.47
C VAL A 63 -14.12 -9.64 3.94
N ASN A 64 -13.07 -10.43 3.68
CA ASN A 64 -13.20 -11.81 3.22
C ASN A 64 -13.87 -12.71 4.27
N ASN A 65 -13.49 -12.58 5.54
CA ASN A 65 -14.09 -13.31 6.65
C ASN A 65 -15.58 -12.98 6.82
N GLN A 66 -15.94 -11.70 6.69
CA GLN A 66 -17.35 -11.27 6.70
C GLN A 66 -18.14 -11.86 5.53
N LYS A 67 -17.58 -11.84 4.31
CA LYS A 67 -18.23 -12.41 3.13
C LYS A 67 -18.42 -13.93 3.27
N LEU A 68 -17.41 -14.63 3.78
CA LEU A 68 -17.49 -16.07 4.05
C LEU A 68 -18.57 -16.37 5.10
N LEU A 69 -18.65 -15.57 6.16
CA LEU A 69 -19.68 -15.70 7.18
C LEU A 69 -21.08 -15.46 6.61
N GLN A 70 -21.27 -14.43 5.78
CA GLN A 70 -22.54 -14.19 5.09
C GLN A 70 -22.94 -15.38 4.20
N MET A 71 -21.99 -15.97 3.48
CA MET A 71 -22.25 -17.17 2.67
C MET A 71 -22.68 -18.35 3.54
N LEU A 72 -22.02 -18.59 4.68
CA LEU A 72 -22.39 -19.66 5.61
C LEU A 72 -23.76 -19.41 6.26
N LEU A 73 -24.11 -18.16 6.57
CA LEU A 73 -25.42 -17.79 7.11
C LEU A 73 -26.55 -17.87 6.07
N GLY A 74 -26.24 -17.66 4.80
CA GLY A 74 -27.19 -17.74 3.69
C GLY A 74 -27.49 -19.16 3.21
N LYS A 75 -26.77 -20.18 3.69
CA LYS A 75 -27.07 -21.58 3.38
C LYS A 75 -28.35 -22.00 4.10
N THR A 76 -29.34 -22.43 3.34
CA THR A 76 -30.61 -22.98 3.86
C THR A 76 -30.48 -24.45 4.31
N GLU A 77 -29.44 -25.14 3.84
CA GLU A 77 -29.14 -26.53 4.22
C GLU A 77 -28.47 -26.59 5.61
N PRO A 78 -28.70 -27.65 6.41
CA PRO A 78 -27.99 -27.82 7.68
C PRO A 78 -26.47 -27.80 7.47
N LEU A 79 -25.80 -26.87 8.15
CA LEU A 79 -24.34 -26.78 8.18
C LEU A 79 -23.76 -28.06 8.77
N THR A 80 -22.77 -28.64 8.10
CA THR A 80 -21.99 -29.75 8.65
C THR A 80 -21.23 -29.29 9.90
N GLU A 81 -20.92 -30.19 10.83
CA GLU A 81 -20.13 -29.91 12.04
C GLU A 81 -18.90 -29.00 11.82
N PRO A 82 -18.01 -29.23 10.83
CA PRO A 82 -16.88 -28.35 10.57
C PRO A 82 -17.28 -26.96 10.09
N GLU A 83 -18.36 -26.83 9.30
CA GLU A 83 -18.85 -25.54 8.83
C GLU A 83 -19.45 -24.73 9.98
N GLN A 84 -20.10 -25.41 10.93
CA GLN A 84 -20.64 -24.78 12.13
C GLN A 84 -19.53 -24.33 13.08
N ALA A 85 -18.48 -25.14 13.26
CA ALA A 85 -17.29 -24.76 14.01
C ALA A 85 -16.60 -23.53 13.37
N LEU A 86 -16.44 -23.53 12.05
CA LEU A 86 -15.87 -22.39 11.31
C LEU A 86 -16.73 -21.13 11.47
N LYS A 87 -18.06 -21.25 11.35
CA LYS A 87 -19.00 -20.15 11.56
C LYS A 87 -18.83 -19.52 12.95
N ASN A 88 -18.79 -20.35 13.99
CA ASN A 88 -18.62 -19.88 15.37
C ASN A 88 -17.27 -19.19 15.58
N LYS A 89 -16.19 -19.73 15.00
CA LYS A 89 -14.87 -19.10 15.02
C LYS A 89 -14.89 -17.72 14.37
N LEU A 90 -15.45 -17.61 13.15
CA LEU A 90 -15.55 -16.34 12.43
C LEU A 90 -16.39 -15.30 13.18
N ILE A 91 -17.46 -15.73 13.87
CA ILE A 91 -18.26 -14.84 14.71
C ILE A 91 -17.43 -14.31 15.88
N ASN A 92 -16.69 -15.18 16.58
CA ASN A 92 -15.82 -14.76 17.69
C ASN A 92 -14.73 -13.79 17.20
N ASP A 93 -14.06 -14.09 16.09
CA ASP A 93 -13.00 -13.26 15.52
C ASP A 93 -13.50 -11.86 15.05
N LEU A 94 -14.81 -11.71 14.83
CA LEU A 94 -15.43 -10.43 14.41
C LEU A 94 -16.09 -9.65 15.57
N LEU A 95 -16.46 -10.32 16.66
CA LEU A 95 -17.15 -9.72 17.81
C LEU A 95 -16.25 -9.46 19.02
N VAL A 96 -15.07 -10.07 19.06
CA VAL A 96 -14.02 -9.83 20.07
C VAL A 96 -13.10 -8.71 19.58
#